data_AF-A0A1B6LGX4-F1
#
_entry.id   AF-A0A1B6LGX4-F1
#
_cell.length_a   1.000
_cell.length_b   1.000
_cell.length_c   1.000
_cell.angle_alpha   90.00
_cell.angle_beta   90.00
_cell.angle_gamma   90.00
#
_symmetry.space_group_name_H-M   'P 1'
#
loop_
_entity.id
_entity.type
_entity.pdbx_description
1 polymer ?
#
loop_
_entity_poly.entity_id
_entity_poly.type
_entity_poly.pdbx_seq_one_letter_code
_entity_poly.pdbx_strand_id
1 'polypeptide(L)'
;FGFRQGLNTETALTEFMSRVSGGLNKGKKVSGLFLDIAKAFDSVNHKILLKKMYNCGIRGVGFKWFESYLTGRKQCVKVNGIISQYDEIKHGVPQGSVLVAVLFLIY
;
A
#
# COMPACT_ATOMS: atom_id res chain seq x y z
N PHE A 1 -3.46 -2.15 11.18
CA PHE A 1 -4.93 -2.23 11.27
C PHE A 1 -5.56 -2.44 9.90
N GLY A 2 -5.37 -1.50 8.96
CA GLY A 2 -5.90 -1.66 7.59
C GLY A 2 -5.47 -2.97 6.93
N PHE A 3 -6.38 -3.54 6.14
CA PHE A 3 -6.19 -4.71 5.28
C PHE A 3 -5.67 -5.99 5.98
N ARG A 4 -5.84 -6.10 7.30
CA ARG A 4 -5.39 -7.25 8.08
C ARG A 4 -6.57 -7.97 8.70
N GLN A 5 -6.57 -9.29 8.60
CA GLN A 5 -7.62 -10.12 9.18
C GLN A 5 -7.74 -9.89 10.70
N GLY A 6 -8.98 -9.77 11.18
CA GLY A 6 -9.28 -9.55 12.60
C GLY A 6 -9.03 -8.13 13.12
N LEU A 7 -8.61 -7.19 12.26
CA LEU A 7 -8.42 -5.78 12.62
C LEU A 7 -9.34 -4.89 11.80
N ASN A 8 -9.81 -3.81 12.41
CA ASN A 8 -10.70 -2.83 11.78
C ASN A 8 -10.36 -1.41 12.26
N THR A 9 -11.14 -0.43 11.81
CA THR A 9 -10.95 0.99 12.19
C THR A 9 -11.27 1.25 13.65
N GLU A 10 -12.25 0.54 14.22
CA GLU A 10 -12.61 0.67 15.64
C GLU A 10 -11.47 0.23 16.55
N THR A 11 -10.90 -0.96 16.32
CA THR A 11 -9.74 -1.45 17.07
C THR A 11 -8.55 -0.49 17.00
N ALA A 12 -8.31 0.13 15.83
CA ALA A 12 -7.27 1.14 15.67
C ALA A 12 -7.53 2.39 16.53
N LEU A 13 -8.78 2.87 16.54
CA LEU A 13 -9.19 4.05 17.31
C LEU A 13 -9.15 3.77 18.81
N THR A 14 -9.67 2.62 19.24
CA THR A 14 -9.65 2.20 20.65
C THR A 14 -8.22 2.09 21.17
N GLU A 15 -7.31 1.49 20.41
CA GLU A 15 -5.90 1.40 20.80
C GLU A 15 -5.24 2.78 20.87
N PHE A 16 -5.51 3.65 19.90
CA PHE A 16 -5.01 5.03 19.90
C PHE A 16 -5.50 5.80 21.15
N MET A 17 -6.81 5.78 21.42
CA MET A 17 -7.40 6.48 22.56
C MET A 17 -6.86 5.94 23.89
N SER A 18 -6.72 4.61 24.01
CA SER A 18 -6.11 3.98 25.19
C SER A 18 -4.69 4.48 25.46
N ARG A 19 -3.86 4.59 24.41
CA ARG A 19 -2.49 5.14 24.53
C ARG A 19 -2.48 6.60 24.95
N VAL A 20 -3.38 7.42 24.39
CA VAL A 20 -3.51 8.84 24.74
C VAL A 20 -3.92 9.00 26.20
N SER A 21 -5.01 8.36 26.62
CA SER A 21 -5.50 8.41 28.01
C SER A 21 -4.46 7.87 28.99
N GLY A 22 -3.78 6.77 28.67
CA GLY A 22 -2.72 6.20 29.51
C GLY A 22 -1.51 7.13 29.69
N GLY A 23 -1.18 7.94 28.68
CA GLY A 23 -0.14 8.97 28.78
C GLY A 23 -0.56 10.14 29.67
N LEU A 24 -1.77 10.66 29.46
CA LEU A 24 -2.32 11.78 30.23
C LEU A 24 -2.47 11.43 31.71
N ASN A 25 -2.99 10.24 32.02
CA ASN A 25 -3.13 9.75 33.41
C ASN A 25 -1.80 9.61 34.14
N LYS A 26 -0.69 9.45 33.41
CA LYS A 26 0.68 9.39 33.97
C LYS A 26 1.35 10.77 34.03
N GLY A 27 0.61 11.85 33.78
CA GLY A 27 1.14 13.21 33.73
C GLY A 27 2.09 13.47 32.56
N LYS A 28 2.10 12.62 31.52
CA LYS A 28 2.96 12.80 30.35
C LYS A 28 2.32 13.77 29.36
N LYS A 29 3.15 14.52 28.64
CA LYS A 29 2.71 15.23 27.43
C LYS A 29 2.54 14.24 26.28
N VAL A 30 1.39 14.29 25.63
CA VAL A 30 1.05 13.42 24.50
C VAL A 30 0.84 14.30 23.27
N SER A 31 1.37 13.87 22.13
CA SER A 31 1.18 14.55 20.84
C SER A 31 0.95 13.49 19.77
N GLY A 32 0.04 13.77 18.84
CA GLY A 32 -0.28 12.91 17.70
C GLY A 32 0.24 13.52 16.41
N LEU A 33 0.86 12.71 15.56
CA LEU A 33 1.23 13.07 14.20
C LEU A 33 0.45 12.17 13.24
N PHE A 34 -0.38 12.77 12.39
CA PHE A 34 -1.19 12.08 11.40
C PHE A 34 -0.61 12.38 10.02
N LEU A 35 -0.17 11.35 9.31
CA LEU A 35 0.43 11.45 7.99
C LEU A 35 -0.47 10.75 6.99
N ASP A 36 -0.65 11.38 5.84
CA ASP A 36 -1.34 10.78 4.69
C ASP A 36 -0.41 10.79 3.47
N ILE A 37 -0.48 9.72 2.68
CA ILE A 37 0.37 9.54 1.50
C ILE A 37 -0.48 9.81 0.26
N ALA A 38 -0.14 10.88 -0.46
CA ALA A 38 -0.80 11.20 -1.72
C ALA A 38 -0.67 10.03 -2.71
N LYS A 39 -1.81 9.59 -3.24
CA LYS A 39 -1.90 8.48 -4.22
C LYS A 39 -1.13 7.24 -3.76
N ALA A 40 -1.30 6.82 -2.50
CA ALA A 40 -0.50 5.79 -1.85
C ALA A 40 -0.27 4.52 -2.71
N PHE A 41 -1.31 4.00 -3.36
CA PHE A 41 -1.20 2.81 -4.21
C PHE A 41 -0.50 3.08 -5.54
N ASP A 42 -0.60 4.29 -6.10
CA ASP A 42 0.03 4.67 -7.37
C ASP A 42 1.50 5.06 -7.20
N SER A 43 1.89 5.43 -5.98
CA SER A 43 3.25 5.86 -5.62
C SER A 43 4.20 4.70 -5.30
N VAL A 44 3.72 3.45 -5.33
CA VAL A 44 4.51 2.25 -4.99
C VAL A 44 5.62 2.02 -6.04
N ASN A 45 6.89 2.07 -5.64
CA ASN A 45 7.99 1.78 -6.56
C ASN A 45 8.18 0.26 -6.74
N HIS A 46 8.12 -0.22 -7.98
CA HIS A 46 8.20 -1.65 -8.30
C HIS A 46 9.50 -2.30 -7.85
N LYS A 47 10.64 -1.62 -8.01
CA LYS A 47 11.95 -2.18 -7.62
C LYS A 47 12.06 -2.35 -6.11
N ILE A 48 11.57 -1.37 -5.35
CA ILE A 48 11.55 -1.42 -3.89
C ILE A 48 10.61 -2.55 -3.42
N LEU A 49 9.40 -2.62 -3.99
CA LEU A 49 8.43 -3.67 -3.66
C LEU A 49 9.00 -5.07 -3.93
N LEU A 50 9.54 -5.32 -5.11
CA LEU A 50 10.16 -6.61 -5.45
C LEU A 50 11.32 -6.95 -4.51
N LYS A 51 12.19 -5.97 -4.19
CA LYS A 51 13.27 -6.19 -3.21
C LYS A 51 12.72 -6.57 -1.83
N LYS A 52 11.66 -5.91 -1.36
CA LYS A 52 11.01 -6.25 -0.08
C LYS A 52 10.38 -7.64 -0.11
N MET A 53 9.67 -8.00 -1.17
CA MET A 53 9.13 -9.35 -1.37
C MET A 53 10.21 -10.43 -1.32
N TYR A 54 11.35 -10.16 -1.98
CA TYR A 54 12.50 -11.03 -1.89
C TYR A 54 12.99 -11.10 -0.44
N ASN A 55 13.13 -9.99 0.28
CA ASN A 55 13.54 -10.06 1.69
C ASN A 55 12.53 -10.80 2.60
N CYS A 56 11.23 -10.81 2.26
CA CYS A 56 10.20 -11.60 2.93
C CYS A 56 10.21 -13.10 2.59
N GLY A 57 11.08 -13.56 1.70
CA GLY A 57 11.23 -14.98 1.35
C GLY A 57 10.52 -15.44 0.08
N ILE A 58 9.87 -14.54 -0.68
CA ILE A 58 9.24 -14.89 -1.96
C ILE A 58 10.34 -15.15 -3.01
N ARG A 59 10.40 -16.36 -3.58
CA ARG A 59 11.48 -16.82 -4.49
C ARG A 59 10.93 -17.54 -5.72
N GLY A 60 11.84 -17.85 -6.64
CA GLY A 60 11.58 -18.75 -7.77
C GLY A 60 10.45 -18.27 -8.66
N VAL A 61 9.55 -19.19 -9.01
CA VAL A 61 8.44 -18.92 -9.93
C VAL A 61 7.49 -17.86 -9.38
N GLY A 62 7.19 -17.88 -8.07
CA GLY A 62 6.32 -16.87 -7.45
C GLY A 62 6.90 -15.47 -7.56
N PHE A 63 8.21 -15.31 -7.34
CA PHE A 63 8.89 -14.02 -7.52
C PHE A 63 8.82 -13.54 -8.97
N LYS A 64 9.15 -14.42 -9.93
CA LYS A 64 9.10 -14.10 -11.37
C LYS A 64 7.69 -13.72 -11.81
N TRP A 65 6.65 -14.35 -11.23
CA TRP A 65 5.27 -14.00 -11.49
C TRP A 65 4.95 -12.57 -11.02
N PHE A 66 5.37 -12.18 -9.82
CA PHE A 66 5.19 -10.80 -9.33
C PHE A 66 5.99 -9.78 -10.15
N GLU A 67 7.20 -10.13 -10.55
CA GLU A 67 8.01 -9.29 -11.45
C GLU A 67 7.27 -9.05 -12.78
N SER A 68 6.75 -10.11 -13.40
CA SER A 68 5.93 -10.01 -14.62
C SER A 68 4.61 -9.28 -14.40
N TYR A 69 4.02 -9.38 -13.20
CA TYR A 69 2.75 -8.73 -12.87
C TYR A 69 2.88 -7.20 -12.76
N LEU A 70 4.03 -6.72 -12.27
CA LEU A 70 4.29 -5.30 -12.05
C LEU A 70 4.94 -4.62 -13.27
N THR A 71 5.78 -5.33 -14.02
CA THR A 71 6.58 -4.74 -15.11
C THR A 71 5.88 -4.79 -16.47
N GLY A 72 6.30 -3.93 -17.40
CA GLY A 72 5.81 -3.92 -18.79
C GLY A 72 4.36 -3.46 -18.96
N ARG A 73 3.75 -2.94 -17.90
CA ARG A 73 2.37 -2.45 -17.92
C ARG A 73 2.25 -1.13 -18.67
N LYS A 74 1.18 -0.99 -19.44
CA LYS A 74 0.82 0.25 -20.13
C LYS A 74 -0.59 0.68 -19.76
N GLN A 75 -0.86 1.97 -19.81
CA GLN A 75 -2.16 2.57 -19.58
C GLN A 75 -2.49 3.57 -20.69
N CYS A 76 -3.78 3.78 -20.92
CA CYS A 76 -4.31 4.86 -21.74
C CYS A 76 -5.58 5.38 -21.07
N VAL A 77 -6.01 6.58 -21.45
CA VAL A 77 -7.26 7.18 -20.97
C VAL A 77 -8.24 7.23 -22.13
N LYS A 78 -9.51 6.88 -21.86
CA LYS A 78 -10.62 7.04 -22.80
C LYS A 78 -11.57 8.12 -22.31
N VAL A 79 -11.75 9.18 -23.10
CA VAL A 79 -12.70 10.27 -22.82
C VAL A 79 -13.55 10.51 -24.06
N ASN A 80 -14.89 10.52 -23.90
CA ASN A 80 -15.84 10.76 -24.99
C ASN A 80 -15.58 9.91 -26.26
N GLY A 81 -15.20 8.65 -26.06
CA GLY A 81 -14.90 7.73 -27.18
C GLY A 81 -13.47 7.82 -27.74
N ILE A 82 -12.72 8.87 -27.42
CA ILE A 82 -11.33 9.07 -27.86
C ILE A 82 -10.37 8.38 -26.90
N ILE A 83 -9.41 7.62 -27.42
CA ILE A 83 -8.39 6.91 -26.65
C ILE A 83 -7.04 7.61 -26.81
N SER A 84 -6.36 7.88 -25.70
CA SER A 84 -5.01 8.45 -25.70
C SER A 84 -3.97 7.45 -26.22
N GLN A 85 -2.76 7.93 -26.49
CA GLN A 85 -1.62 7.03 -26.65
C GLN A 85 -1.39 6.21 -25.36
N TYR A 86 -0.80 5.03 -25.53
CA TYR A 86 -0.38 4.19 -24.41
C TYR A 86 0.89 4.75 -23.78
N ASP A 87 0.90 4.83 -22.46
CA ASP A 87 2.07 5.20 -21.66
C ASP A 87 2.43 4.08 -20.67
N GLU A 88 3.70 3.97 -20.32
CA GLU A 88 4.22 2.94 -19.43
C GLU A 88 3.96 3.27 -17.95
N ILE A 89 3.51 2.28 -17.19
CA ILE A 89 3.30 2.41 -15.74
C ILE A 89 4.59 2.03 -15.01
N LYS A 90 5.30 3.04 -14.50
CA LYS A 90 6.57 2.86 -13.77
C LYS A 90 6.42 2.73 -12.25
N HIS A 91 5.27 3.14 -11.74
CA HIS A 91 4.93 3.12 -10.33
C HIS A 91 3.50 2.67 -10.14
N GLY A 92 3.24 2.16 -8.96
CA GLY A 92 1.91 1.83 -8.51
C GLY A 92 1.59 0.36 -8.66
N VAL A 93 0.67 -0.08 -7.82
CA VAL A 93 0.09 -1.42 -7.89
C VAL A 93 -1.26 -1.36 -8.62
N PRO A 94 -1.67 -2.43 -9.31
CA PRO A 94 -2.91 -2.40 -10.09
C PRO A 94 -4.13 -2.28 -9.18
N GLN A 95 -4.75 -1.09 -9.17
CA GLN A 95 -5.99 -0.84 -8.43
C GLN A 95 -7.13 -1.68 -9.02
N GLY A 96 -8.00 -2.21 -8.15
CA GLY A 96 -9.04 -3.18 -8.53
C GLY A 96 -8.58 -4.64 -8.49
N SER A 97 -7.30 -4.91 -8.24
CA SER A 97 -6.83 -6.26 -7.94
C SER A 97 -6.99 -6.61 -6.45
N VAL A 98 -7.29 -7.88 -6.16
CA VAL A 98 -7.35 -8.39 -4.77
C VAL A 98 -5.99 -8.27 -4.07
N LEU A 99 -4.90 -8.30 -4.84
CA LEU A 99 -3.54 -8.25 -4.32
C LEU A 99 -3.11 -6.86 -3.86
N VAL A 100 -3.78 -5.78 -4.29
CA VAL A 100 -3.34 -4.38 -4.05
C VAL A 100 -3.03 -4.10 -2.59
N ALA A 101 -3.89 -4.60 -1.70
CA ALA A 101 -3.80 -4.41 -0.26
C ALA A 101 -2.61 -5.18 0.34
N VAL A 102 -2.41 -6.43 -0.09
CA VAL A 102 -1.29 -7.27 0.37
C VAL A 102 0.04 -6.71 -0.12
N LEU A 103 0.11 -6.26 -1.38
CA LEU A 103 1.30 -5.64 -1.95
C LEU A 103 1.67 -4.37 -1.19
N PHE A 104 0.69 -3.55 -0.81
CA PHE A 104 0.91 -2.35 -0.03
C PHE A 104 1.35 -2.63 1.42
N LEU A 105 0.88 -3.73 2.03
CA LEU A 105 1.35 -4.16 3.35
C LEU A 105 2.81 -4.67 3.35
N ILE A 106 3.28 -5.21 2.21
CA ILE A 106 4.68 -5.62 2.03
C ILE A 106 5.58 -4.41 1.75
N TYR A 107 5.04 -3.39 1.06
CA TYR A 107 5.76 -2.18 0.67
C TYR A 107 6.23 -1.34 1.86
#